data_AF-A0A2A4FYB9-F1
#
_entry.id   AF-A0A2A4FYB9-F1
#
_cell.length_a   1.000
_cell.length_b   1.000
_cell.length_c   1.000
_cell.angle_alpha   90.00
_cell.angle_beta   90.00
_cell.angle_gamma   90.00
#
_symmetry.space_group_name_H-M   'P 1'
#
loop_
_entity.id
_entity.type
_entity.pdbx_description
1 polymer ?
#
loop_
_entity_poly.entity_id
_entity_poly.type
_entity_poly.pdbx_seq_one_letter_code
_entity_poly.pdbx_strand_id
1 'polypeptide(L)'
;TAVSAGRKGGRLLLRPVAGNCSAVDIEDPQAPLGTYHFVNAGEASWCELAREIFALSGAAGGPSPQVEPIATADYPTPAKRPANSRLSTDKIVRDYGIHPRDWRAAVRDIVDELAGPVPQTGA
;
A
#
# COMPACT_ATOMS: atom_id res chain seq x y z
N THR A 1 6.45 -2.33 3.58
CA THR A 1 7.05 -2.14 4.91
C THR A 1 7.15 -3.50 5.60
N ALA A 2 8.28 -3.83 6.22
CA ALA A 2 8.39 -5.05 7.01
C ALA A 2 7.89 -4.77 8.43
N VAL A 3 7.01 -5.62 8.96
CA VAL A 3 6.54 -5.54 10.34
C VAL A 3 7.15 -6.71 11.10
N SER A 4 7.84 -6.40 12.20
CA SER A 4 8.38 -7.40 13.12
C SER A 4 7.41 -7.59 14.28
N ALA A 5 6.84 -8.79 14.42
CA ALA A 5 6.03 -9.15 15.57
C ALA A 5 6.96 -9.75 16.65
N GLY A 6 7.23 -8.98 17.71
CA GLY A 6 8.08 -9.39 18.83
C GLY A 6 7.31 -9.40 20.15
N ARG A 7 7.65 -10.32 21.06
CA ARG A 7 7.15 -10.35 22.45
C ARG A 7 7.74 -9.19 23.25
N LYS A 8 7.12 -8.01 23.16
CA LYS A 8 7.17 -7.00 24.22
C LYS A 8 5.79 -6.37 24.28
N GLY A 9 5.14 -6.46 25.44
CA GLY A 9 3.75 -6.05 25.69
C GLY A 9 3.44 -4.65 25.17
N GLY A 10 3.06 -4.61 23.90
CA GLY A 10 3.01 -3.41 23.09
C GLY A 10 2.01 -3.66 21.98
N ARG A 11 0.84 -3.04 22.14
CA ARG A 11 -0.20 -2.99 21.12
C ARG A 11 0.43 -2.48 19.81
N LEU A 12 0.48 -3.31 18.78
CA LEU A 12 0.81 -2.85 17.43
C LEU A 12 -0.40 -2.07 16.90
N LEU A 13 -0.47 -0.79 17.23
CA LEU A 13 -1.40 0.15 16.61
C LEU A 13 -0.93 0.41 15.18
N LEU A 14 -1.27 -0.48 14.25
CA LEU A 14 -1.37 -0.10 12.85
C LEU A 14 -2.54 0.89 12.79
N ARG A 15 -2.25 2.18 12.61
CA ARG A 15 -3.30 3.18 12.42
C ARG A 15 -4.11 2.78 11.18
N PRO A 16 -5.44 2.62 11.29
CA PRO A 16 -6.26 2.32 10.13
C PRO A 16 -6.31 3.58 9.24
N VAL A 17 -5.70 3.51 8.06
CA VAL A 17 -6.10 4.37 6.94
C VAL A 17 -7.28 3.64 6.31
N ALA A 18 -8.48 4.01 6.78
CA ALA A 18 -9.81 3.64 6.28
C ALA A 18 -9.96 2.21 5.71
N GLY A 19 -10.47 1.28 6.53
CA GLY A 19 -10.84 -0.06 6.10
C GLY A 19 -10.47 -1.11 7.15
N ASN A 20 -11.42 -2.01 7.45
CA ASN A 20 -11.37 -3.00 8.53
C ASN A 20 -10.05 -3.79 8.59
N CYS A 21 -9.06 -3.28 9.31
CA CYS A 21 -8.04 -4.10 9.94
C CYS A 21 -8.56 -4.40 11.34
N SER A 22 -9.13 -5.60 11.53
CA SER A 22 -9.37 -6.13 12.86
C SER A 22 -8.05 -6.11 13.62
N ALA A 23 -8.03 -5.46 14.77
CA ALA A 23 -6.89 -5.47 15.66
C ALA A 23 -6.55 -6.94 15.98
N VAL A 24 -5.34 -7.37 15.62
CA VAL A 24 -4.82 -8.65 16.11
C VAL A 24 -4.21 -8.35 17.46
N ASP A 25 -4.84 -8.85 18.51
CA ASP A 25 -4.27 -8.81 19.85
C ASP A 25 -3.01 -9.69 19.87
N ILE A 26 -1.85 -9.04 19.88
CA ILE A 26 -0.53 -9.68 20.08
C ILE A 26 -0.40 -10.23 21.53
N GLU A 27 -1.46 -10.11 22.32
CA GLU A 27 -1.55 -10.58 23.69
C GLU A 27 -1.84 -12.08 23.78
N ASP A 28 -2.21 -12.75 22.67
CA ASP A 28 -2.29 -14.22 22.61
C ASP A 28 -0.88 -14.85 22.74
N PRO A 29 -0.59 -15.59 23.83
CA PRO A 29 0.69 -16.24 24.02
C PRO A 29 1.05 -17.26 22.92
N GLN A 30 0.05 -17.76 22.19
CA GLN A 30 0.19 -18.72 21.09
C GLN A 30 0.33 -18.04 19.72
N ALA A 31 0.25 -16.71 19.64
CA ALA A 31 0.43 -16.00 18.38
C ALA A 31 1.80 -16.32 17.74
N PRO A 32 1.83 -16.74 16.45
CA PRO A 32 3.09 -17.01 15.76
C PRO A 32 3.98 -15.77 15.71
N LEU A 33 5.29 -15.90 15.90
CA LEU A 33 6.23 -14.77 15.88
C LEU A 33 7.14 -14.80 14.66
N GLY A 34 7.61 -13.63 14.25
CA GLY A 34 8.65 -13.49 13.23
C GLY A 34 8.46 -12.27 12.34
N THR A 35 9.19 -12.28 11.22
CA THR A 35 9.12 -11.23 10.20
C THR A 35 7.96 -11.47 9.25
N TYR A 36 7.18 -10.43 8.97
CA TYR A 36 6.08 -10.43 8.01
C TYR A 36 6.22 -9.25 7.05
N HIS A 37 5.83 -9.46 5.80
CA HIS A 37 5.63 -8.36 4.86
C HIS A 37 4.21 -7.84 4.98
N PHE A 38 4.08 -6.53 5.02
CA PHE A 38 2.78 -5.87 4.94
C PHE A 38 2.86 -4.73 3.92
N VAL A 39 2.14 -4.92 2.83
CA VAL A 39 1.96 -4.00 1.70
C VAL A 39 0.53 -4.18 1.18
N ASN A 40 -0.04 -3.15 0.56
CA ASN A 40 -1.34 -3.27 -0.09
C ASN A 40 -1.33 -4.39 -1.13
N ALA A 41 -2.49 -5.02 -1.33
CA ALA A 41 -2.69 -6.07 -2.30
C ALA A 41 -2.61 -5.52 -3.74
N GLY A 42 -2.29 -6.42 -4.67
CA GLY A 42 -2.09 -6.11 -6.08
C GLY A 42 -0.64 -5.73 -6.39
N GLU A 43 -0.42 -5.33 -7.63
CA GLU A 43 0.88 -4.97 -8.19
C GLU A 43 0.78 -3.69 -9.00
N ALA A 44 1.87 -2.93 -9.03
CA ALA A 44 2.01 -1.73 -9.84
C ALA A 44 3.47 -1.46 -10.14
N SER A 45 3.74 -1.00 -11.35
CA SER A 45 4.93 -0.24 -11.71
C SER A 45 4.83 1.21 -11.21
N TRP A 46 5.96 1.91 -11.16
CA TRP A 46 5.97 3.35 -10.85
C TRP A 46 5.12 4.17 -11.84
N CYS A 47 5.08 3.74 -13.10
CA CYS A 47 4.26 4.39 -14.13
C CYS A 47 2.76 4.22 -13.84
N GLU A 48 2.32 3.02 -13.50
CA GLU A 48 0.91 2.74 -13.16
C GLU A 48 0.47 3.50 -11.89
N LEU A 49 1.32 3.53 -10.86
CA LEU A 49 1.04 4.31 -9.65
C LEU A 49 0.88 5.79 -9.96
N ALA A 50 1.81 6.38 -10.73
CA ALA A 50 1.74 7.78 -11.12
C ALA A 50 0.50 8.10 -11.96
N ARG A 51 0.15 7.23 -12.91
CA ARG A 51 -1.07 7.36 -13.73
C ARG A 51 -2.33 7.36 -12.88
N GLU A 52 -2.43 6.45 -11.91
CA GLU A 52 -3.58 6.38 -11.00
C GLU A 52 -3.71 7.67 -10.18
N ILE A 53 -2.60 8.16 -9.60
CA ILE A 53 -2.58 9.41 -8.82
C ILE A 53 -3.07 10.59 -9.66
N PHE A 54 -2.56 10.77 -10.88
CA PHE A 54 -2.94 11.90 -11.72
C PHE A 54 -4.34 11.76 -12.31
N ALA A 55 -4.82 10.55 -12.58
CA ALA A 55 -6.20 10.32 -12.97
C ALA A 55 -7.17 10.74 -11.84
N LEU A 56 -6.89 10.35 -10.60
CA LEU A 56 -7.68 10.75 -9.43
C LEU A 56 -7.60 12.26 -9.18
N SER A 57 -6.40 12.83 -9.21
CA SER A 57 -6.18 14.28 -9.07
C SER A 57 -6.97 15.06 -10.14
N GLY A 58 -6.93 14.64 -11.40
CA GLY A 58 -7.70 15.26 -12.48
C GLY A 58 -9.21 15.17 -12.25
N ALA A 59 -9.70 14.03 -11.76
CA ALA A 59 -11.11 13.86 -11.41
C ALA A 59 -11.57 14.74 -10.22
N ALA A 60 -10.65 15.11 -9.31
CA ALA A 60 -10.88 16.10 -8.26
C ALA A 60 -10.68 17.56 -8.72
N GLY A 61 -10.36 17.81 -10.00
CA GLY A 61 -10.09 19.15 -10.53
C GLY A 61 -8.66 19.66 -10.24
N GLY A 62 -7.77 18.78 -9.79
CA GLY A 62 -6.35 19.06 -9.58
C GLY A 62 -5.47 18.84 -10.83
N PRO A 63 -4.14 18.96 -10.69
CA PRO A 63 -3.19 18.74 -11.77
C PRO A 63 -3.25 17.31 -12.33
N SER A 64 -3.23 17.18 -13.66
CA SER A 64 -3.26 15.87 -14.36
C SER A 64 -2.35 15.86 -15.60
N PRO A 65 -1.02 15.90 -15.43
CA PRO A 65 -0.08 15.75 -16.55
C PRO A 65 -0.16 14.35 -17.19
N GLN A 66 0.25 14.26 -18.45
CA GLN A 66 0.44 12.96 -19.11
C GLN A 66 1.66 12.24 -18.54
N VAL A 67 1.51 10.94 -18.27
CA VAL A 67 2.57 10.09 -17.73
C VAL A 67 3.11 9.16 -18.81
N GLU A 68 4.29 9.49 -19.29
CA GLU A 68 5.03 8.69 -20.26
C GLU A 68 5.90 7.64 -19.55
N PRO A 69 5.86 6.37 -19.98
CA PRO A 69 6.71 5.33 -19.43
C PRO A 69 8.14 5.50 -19.94
N ILE A 70 9.12 5.24 -19.08
CA ILE A 70 10.53 5.16 -19.45
C ILE A 70 11.12 3.84 -18.96
N ALA A 71 12.16 3.34 -19.63
CA ALA A 71 12.90 2.20 -19.11
C ALA A 71 13.78 2.64 -17.93
N THR A 72 14.06 1.72 -17.01
CA THR A 72 15.01 1.96 -15.92
C THR A 72 16.38 2.43 -16.43
N ALA A 73 16.79 1.98 -17.62
CA ALA A 73 18.03 2.38 -18.27
C ALA A 73 18.04 3.85 -18.69
N ASP A 74 16.87 4.42 -18.98
CA ASP A 74 16.71 5.82 -19.42
C ASP A 74 16.82 6.80 -18.24
N TYR A 75 16.85 6.29 -17.01
CA TYR A 75 16.98 7.09 -15.79
C TYR A 75 17.98 6.46 -14.79
N PRO A 76 19.29 6.54 -15.08
CA PRO A 76 20.32 5.95 -14.24
C PRO A 76 20.44 6.70 -12.91
N THR A 77 20.14 6.02 -11.81
CA THR A 77 20.35 6.55 -10.45
C THR A 77 21.61 5.96 -9.83
N PRO A 78 22.32 6.69 -8.93
CA PRO A 78 23.53 6.18 -8.25
C PRO A 78 23.28 4.87 -7.47
N ALA A 79 22.09 4.71 -6.90
CA ALA A 79 21.68 3.46 -6.25
C ALA A 79 21.13 2.46 -7.29
N LYS A 80 21.63 1.23 -7.24
CA LYS A 80 21.09 0.12 -8.05
C LYS A 80 19.73 -0.30 -7.48
N ARG A 81 18.67 -0.04 -8.22
CA ARG A 81 17.32 -0.49 -7.88
C ARG A 81 17.13 -1.92 -8.37
N PRO A 82 16.59 -2.83 -7.54
CA PRO A 82 16.18 -4.15 -8.01
C PRO A 82 15.07 -4.01 -9.05
N ALA A 83 15.07 -4.89 -10.05
CA ALA A 83 14.06 -4.89 -11.12
C ALA A 83 12.65 -5.21 -10.60
N ASN A 84 12.55 -5.92 -9.47
CA ASN A 84 11.30 -6.28 -8.83
C ASN A 84 11.48 -6.23 -7.30
N SER A 85 10.58 -5.51 -6.61
CA SER A 85 10.56 -5.40 -5.14
C SER A 85 9.24 -5.85 -4.52
N ARG A 86 8.48 -6.69 -5.25
CA ARG A 86 7.21 -7.22 -4.76
C ARG A 86 7.44 -8.09 -3.54
N LEU A 87 6.57 -7.93 -2.55
CA LEU A 87 6.61 -8.65 -1.29
C LEU A 87 5.38 -9.55 -1.20
N SER A 88 5.56 -10.85 -0.96
CA SER A 88 4.44 -11.76 -0.65
C SER A 88 3.90 -11.47 0.75
N THR A 89 2.58 -11.35 0.85
CA THR A 89 1.82 -11.20 2.10
C THR A 89 1.17 -12.52 2.54
N ASP A 90 1.46 -13.65 1.88
CA ASP A 90 0.83 -14.94 2.16
C ASP A 90 1.06 -15.39 3.61
N LYS A 91 2.22 -15.03 4.18
CA LYS A 91 2.57 -15.36 5.56
C LYS A 91 1.63 -14.67 6.56
N ILE A 92 1.35 -13.37 6.39
CA ILE A 92 0.49 -12.63 7.33
C ILE A 92 -1.00 -12.99 7.15
N VAL A 93 -1.40 -13.33 5.92
CA VAL A 93 -2.73 -13.87 5.61
C VAL A 93 -2.92 -15.22 6.29
N ARG A 94 -1.97 -16.15 6.15
CA ARG A 94 -2.08 -17.49 6.73
C ARG A 94 -2.07 -17.47 8.26
N ASP A 95 -1.14 -16.73 8.86
CA ASP A 95 -0.88 -16.82 10.30
C ASP A 95 -1.86 -15.97 11.12
N TYR A 96 -2.44 -14.91 10.53
CA TYR A 96 -3.33 -13.98 11.24
C TYR A 96 -4.65 -13.65 10.54
N GLY A 97 -4.92 -14.17 9.34
CA GLY A 97 -6.11 -13.81 8.56
C GLY A 97 -6.13 -12.34 8.12
N ILE A 98 -5.00 -11.63 8.17
CA ILE A 98 -4.93 -10.22 7.76
C ILE A 98 -4.81 -10.17 6.25
N HIS A 99 -5.88 -9.71 5.59
CA HIS A 99 -5.90 -9.47 4.15
C HIS A 99 -5.59 -8.00 3.86
N PRO A 100 -4.47 -7.69 3.17
CA PRO A 100 -4.19 -6.32 2.78
C PRO A 100 -5.23 -5.79 1.80
N ARG A 101 -5.57 -4.51 1.94
CA ARG A 101 -6.49 -3.82 1.01
C ARG A 101 -5.85 -3.60 -0.36
N ASP A 102 -6.67 -3.45 -1.40
CA ASP A 102 -6.23 -3.12 -2.75
C ASP A 102 -5.46 -1.78 -2.78
N TRP A 103 -4.37 -1.72 -3.55
CA TRP A 103 -3.51 -0.54 -3.60
C TRP A 103 -4.19 0.68 -4.23
N ARG A 104 -5.08 0.51 -5.23
CA ARG A 104 -5.78 1.65 -5.86
C ARG A 104 -6.76 2.27 -4.89
N ALA A 105 -7.47 1.44 -4.12
CA ALA A 105 -8.34 1.93 -3.05
C ALA A 105 -7.55 2.77 -2.03
N ALA A 106 -6.37 2.32 -1.61
CA ALA A 106 -5.53 3.09 -0.68
C ALA A 106 -5.02 4.40 -1.29
N VAL A 107 -4.65 4.41 -2.57
CA VAL A 107 -4.24 5.63 -3.27
C VAL A 107 -5.40 6.62 -3.38
N ARG A 108 -6.61 6.15 -3.69
CA ARG A 108 -7.83 6.98 -3.72
C ARG A 108 -8.06 7.69 -2.41
N ASP A 109 -8.06 6.98 -1.29
CA ASP A 109 -8.27 7.60 0.02
C ASP A 109 -7.25 8.70 0.32
N ILE A 110 -5.97 8.48 -0.04
CA ILE A 110 -4.91 9.46 0.15
C ILE A 110 -5.14 10.69 -0.75
N VAL A 111 -5.50 10.49 -2.02
CA VAL A 111 -5.79 11.60 -2.92
C VAL A 111 -7.03 12.38 -2.45
N ASP A 112 -8.08 11.68 -2.01
CA ASP A 112 -9.29 12.30 -1.46
C ASP A 112 -8.98 13.13 -0.20
N GLU A 113 -8.09 12.64 0.67
CA GLU A 113 -7.62 13.37 1.87
C GLU A 113 -6.84 14.64 1.49
N LEU A 114 -6.02 14.58 0.44
CA LEU A 114 -5.12 15.69 0.05
C LEU A 114 -5.78 16.72 -0.87
N ALA A 115 -6.66 16.30 -1.78
CA ALA A 115 -7.23 17.12 -2.84
C ALA A 115 -8.73 17.40 -2.67
N GLY A 116 -9.40 16.74 -1.73
CA GLY A 116 -10.86 16.74 -1.59
C GLY A 116 -11.50 15.56 -2.33
N PRO A 117 -12.76 15.21 -2.00
CA PRO A 117 -13.37 13.97 -2.46
C PRO A 117 -13.56 13.95 -3.98
N VAL A 118 -12.98 12.94 -4.63
CA VAL A 118 -13.23 12.65 -6.04
C VAL A 118 -14.69 12.22 -6.22
N PRO A 119 -15.48 12.87 -7.10
CA PRO A 119 -16.85 12.44 -7.36
C PRO A 119 -16.88 10.99 -7.86
N GLN A 120 -17.66 10.13 -7.21
CA GLN A 120 -17.88 8.77 -7.71
C GLN A 120 -18.71 8.86 -8.98
N THR A 121 -18.08 8.71 -10.15
CA THR A 121 -18.80 8.52 -11.41
C THR A 121 -19.34 7.10 -11.42
N GLY A 122 -20.57 6.93 -10.92
CA GLY A 122 -21.31 5.68 -11.01
C GLY A 122 -21.68 5.38 -12.46
N ALA A 123 -21.50 4.12 -12.86
CA ALA A 123 -22.18 3.50 -13.99
C ALA A 123 -23.48 2.84 -13.52
#